data_AF-A0A3M2DQI2-F1
#
_entry.id   AF-A0A3M2DQI2-F1
#
_cell.length_a   1.000
_cell.length_b   1.000
_cell.length_c   1.000
_cell.angle_alpha   90.00
_cell.angle_beta   90.00
_cell.angle_gamma   90.00
#
_symmetry.space_group_name_H-M   'P 1'
#
loop_
_entity.id
_entity.type
_entity.pdbx_description
1 polymer ?
#
loop_
_entity_poly.entity_id
_entity_poly.type
_entity_poly.pdbx_seq_one_letter_code
_entity_poly.pdbx_strand_id
1 'polypeptide(L)'
;MTRTVAGVALSAIVLAACTGAFDPDEPAVPGADAGAVDTPDAQPVYDELDKARAQARFQTTTDLMRYVFAPGCAAETNECHSNEDYPDLHTEGNLWNLRYLPCNLGVGERNTVEDFCEALGDEIEVTDGANAGWRTRIGSITLVTDADGAFQHYEVRVQTAPPAGQTDAQFRILRDGAPVAALGGGGGLQLTAGSTTLRVTDADAIPDPVAVRQGDENQNGVFGDGSGVLVRPGDARASYLVRRLLGAETTRIRMPLNDNADNPTELNRYLTPDEMYAVMSWINCMRPEDDVYAPIRYDCPENADNEGRW
;
A
#
# COMPACT_ATOMS: atom_id res chain seq x y z
N MET A 1 -7.42 6.68 -72.47
CA MET A 1 -6.96 6.89 -71.08
C MET A 1 -7.18 5.60 -70.31
N THR A 2 -6.16 4.76 -70.29
CA THR A 2 -6.13 3.43 -69.68
C THR A 2 -5.64 3.59 -68.23
N ARG A 3 -6.47 3.22 -67.25
CA ARG A 3 -6.07 3.21 -65.84
C ARG A 3 -5.74 1.78 -65.40
N THR A 4 -4.49 1.62 -64.99
CA THR A 4 -3.86 0.43 -64.43
C THR A 4 -4.42 0.14 -63.04
N VAL A 5 -4.83 -1.10 -62.79
CA VAL A 5 -5.23 -1.60 -61.47
C VAL A 5 -3.97 -2.16 -60.78
N ALA A 6 -3.61 -1.59 -59.63
CA ALA A 6 -2.55 -2.12 -58.78
C ALA A 6 -3.14 -3.18 -57.84
N GLY A 7 -2.61 -4.40 -57.91
CA GLY A 7 -2.93 -5.49 -57.00
C GLY A 7 -2.27 -5.28 -55.65
N VAL A 8 -3.05 -5.44 -54.58
CA VAL A 8 -2.56 -5.50 -53.19
C VAL A 8 -2.23 -6.96 -52.89
N ALA A 9 -0.98 -7.23 -52.54
CA ALA A 9 -0.52 -8.53 -52.09
C ALA A 9 -1.01 -8.79 -50.66
N LEU A 10 -1.71 -9.91 -50.48
CA LEU A 10 -2.19 -10.41 -49.20
C LEU A 10 -1.04 -11.16 -48.51
N SER A 11 -0.44 -10.57 -47.47
CA SER A 11 0.50 -11.27 -46.59
C SER A 11 -0.27 -12.10 -45.57
N ALA A 12 -0.16 -13.42 -45.66
CA ALA A 12 -0.64 -14.34 -44.65
C ALA A 12 0.28 -14.30 -43.42
N ILE A 13 -0.25 -13.85 -42.28
CA ILE A 13 0.40 -13.97 -40.98
C ILE A 13 0.05 -15.36 -40.44
N VAL A 14 1.07 -16.21 -40.27
CA VAL A 14 0.96 -17.50 -39.59
C VAL A 14 0.96 -17.22 -38.08
N LEU A 15 -0.20 -17.35 -37.43
CA LEU A 15 -0.27 -17.47 -35.98
C LEU A 15 0.20 -18.87 -35.59
N ALA A 16 1.36 -18.97 -34.95
CA ALA A 16 1.77 -20.15 -34.21
C ALA A 16 0.96 -20.20 -32.90
N ALA A 17 -0.02 -21.10 -32.84
CA ALA A 17 -0.74 -21.40 -31.61
C ALA A 17 0.17 -22.20 -30.67
N CYS A 18 0.55 -21.62 -29.54
CA CYS A 18 1.16 -22.34 -28.43
C CYS A 18 0.07 -23.13 -27.71
N THR A 19 -0.25 -24.34 -28.18
CA THR A 19 -0.99 -25.33 -27.40
C THR A 19 0.01 -26.06 -26.51
N GLY A 20 0.25 -25.53 -25.31
CA GLY A 20 0.93 -26.28 -24.26
C GLY A 20 0.02 -27.42 -23.82
N ALA A 21 0.39 -28.65 -24.15
CA ALA A 21 -0.26 -29.84 -23.61
C ALA A 21 0.08 -29.92 -22.12
N PHE A 22 -0.95 -29.98 -21.28
CA PHE A 22 -0.86 -30.22 -19.85
C PHE A 22 -0.26 -31.63 -19.65
N ASP A 23 0.90 -31.72 -19.00
CA ASP A 23 1.55 -32.99 -18.68
C ASP A 23 0.93 -33.53 -17.37
N PRO A 24 0.11 -34.59 -17.41
CA PRO A 24 -0.56 -35.13 -16.22
C PRO A 24 0.40 -35.84 -15.26
N ASP A 25 1.68 -36.01 -15.62
CA ASP A 25 2.71 -36.62 -14.79
C ASP A 25 3.70 -35.59 -14.20
N GLU A 26 3.45 -34.28 -14.35
CA GLU A 26 4.22 -33.27 -13.62
C GLU A 26 3.93 -33.43 -12.11
N PRO A 27 4.94 -33.75 -11.28
CA PRO A 27 4.74 -33.90 -9.85
C PRO A 27 4.22 -32.58 -9.31
N ALA A 28 3.09 -32.62 -8.61
CA ALA A 28 2.49 -31.45 -7.98
C ALA A 28 3.60 -30.64 -7.29
N VAL A 29 3.80 -29.40 -7.75
CA VAL A 29 4.60 -28.43 -7.03
C VAL A 29 4.02 -28.42 -5.61
N PRO A 30 4.78 -28.81 -4.58
CA PRO A 30 4.31 -28.74 -3.21
C PRO A 30 3.77 -27.33 -3.05
N GLY A 31 2.51 -27.20 -2.63
CA GLY A 31 1.89 -25.90 -2.42
C GLY A 31 2.90 -25.03 -1.69
N ALA A 32 3.19 -23.86 -2.25
CA ALA A 32 3.86 -22.82 -1.51
C ALA A 32 2.92 -22.47 -0.34
N ASP A 33 2.97 -23.27 0.72
CA ASP A 33 2.78 -22.78 2.06
C ASP A 33 3.77 -21.62 2.13
N ALA A 34 3.26 -20.40 1.92
CA ALA A 34 3.93 -19.20 2.36
C ALA A 34 4.14 -19.43 3.86
N GLY A 35 5.29 -20.00 4.19
CA GLY A 35 5.59 -20.47 5.53
C GLY A 35 5.29 -19.31 6.45
N ALA A 36 4.31 -19.50 7.33
CA ALA A 36 4.18 -18.62 8.48
C ALA A 36 5.57 -18.65 9.13
N VAL A 37 6.31 -17.55 8.97
CA VAL A 37 7.64 -17.41 9.55
C VAL A 37 7.40 -17.60 11.04
N ASP A 38 7.96 -18.69 11.58
CA ASP A 38 7.91 -19.04 12.99
C ASP A 38 8.49 -17.83 13.72
N THR A 39 7.61 -16.95 14.19
CA THR A 39 8.00 -15.69 14.81
C THR A 39 8.57 -16.11 16.16
N PRO A 40 9.86 -15.88 16.45
CA PRO A 40 10.40 -16.25 17.75
C PRO A 40 9.60 -15.47 18.80
N ASP A 41 8.75 -16.16 19.56
CA ASP A 41 7.88 -15.58 20.59
C ASP A 41 8.69 -14.86 21.69
N ALA A 42 9.98 -15.14 21.79
CA ALA A 42 10.88 -14.46 22.72
C ALA A 42 11.60 -13.29 22.03
N GLN A 43 11.22 -12.07 22.41
CA GLN A 43 12.02 -10.87 22.15
C GLN A 43 13.45 -11.09 22.68
N PRO A 44 14.50 -10.81 21.88
CA PRO A 44 15.87 -10.85 22.36
C PRO A 44 16.06 -9.96 23.60
N VAL A 45 16.80 -10.46 24.58
CA VAL A 45 17.13 -9.71 25.80
C VAL A 45 18.20 -8.69 25.44
N TYR A 46 17.79 -7.44 25.24
CA TYR A 46 18.70 -6.31 25.08
C TYR A 46 19.02 -5.64 26.41
N ASP A 47 20.15 -4.94 26.45
CA ASP A 47 20.42 -3.97 27.52
C ASP A 47 19.31 -2.92 27.57
N GLU A 48 19.00 -2.44 28.77
CA GLU A 48 18.06 -1.32 28.95
C GLU A 48 18.53 -0.08 28.15
N LEU A 49 17.56 0.73 27.73
CA LEU A 49 17.80 1.98 27.01
C LEU A 49 18.79 2.87 27.78
N ASP A 50 19.91 3.20 27.13
CA ASP A 50 20.85 4.23 27.60
C ASP A 50 20.78 5.43 26.65
N LYS A 51 20.01 6.45 27.06
CA LYS A 51 19.81 7.67 26.26
C LYS A 51 21.12 8.37 25.94
N ALA A 52 22.10 8.38 26.85
CA ALA A 52 23.38 9.06 26.61
C ALA A 52 24.21 8.30 25.56
N ARG A 53 24.21 6.96 25.64
CA ARG A 53 24.85 6.10 24.63
C ARG A 53 24.20 6.25 23.26
N ALA A 54 22.86 6.24 23.21
CA ALA A 54 22.11 6.45 21.97
C ALA A 54 22.42 7.83 21.34
N GLN A 55 22.34 8.91 22.12
CA GLN A 55 22.62 10.28 21.66
C GLN A 55 24.06 10.47 21.18
N ALA A 56 25.03 9.82 21.85
CA ALA A 56 26.43 9.88 21.44
C ALA A 56 26.68 9.12 20.12
N ARG A 57 25.97 8.00 19.90
CA ARG A 57 26.13 7.11 18.75
C ARG A 57 25.38 7.59 17.51
N PHE A 58 24.17 8.13 17.66
CA PHE A 58 23.29 8.50 16.56
C PHE A 58 23.09 10.02 16.52
N GLN A 59 23.96 10.73 15.80
CA GLN A 59 23.93 12.18 15.76
C GLN A 59 23.19 12.72 14.53
N THR A 60 23.08 11.93 13.47
CA THR A 60 22.57 12.34 12.16
C THR A 60 21.81 11.21 11.46
N THR A 61 21.08 11.53 10.38
CA THR A 61 20.49 10.52 9.48
C THR A 61 21.55 9.57 8.91
N THR A 62 22.78 10.06 8.68
CA THR A 62 23.93 9.23 8.26
C THR A 62 24.23 8.11 9.26
N ASP A 63 24.16 8.40 10.56
CA ASP A 63 24.40 7.39 11.59
C ASP A 63 23.28 6.34 11.60
N LEU A 64 22.02 6.76 11.43
CA LEU A 64 20.90 5.83 11.28
C LEU A 64 21.06 4.94 10.04
N MET A 65 21.43 5.52 8.90
CA MET A 65 21.69 4.75 7.68
C MET A 65 22.84 3.76 7.87
N ARG A 66 23.91 4.17 8.54
CA ARG A 66 25.09 3.32 8.74
C ARG A 66 24.85 2.15 9.70
N TYR A 67 24.09 2.39 10.77
CA TYR A 67 24.00 1.46 11.89
C TYR A 67 22.63 0.79 12.05
N VAL A 68 21.56 1.35 11.47
CA VAL A 68 20.17 0.86 11.60
C VAL A 68 19.63 0.37 10.26
N PHE A 69 19.70 1.20 9.22
CA PHE A 69 19.07 0.93 7.91
C PHE A 69 20.07 0.50 6.84
N ALA A 70 21.19 -0.13 7.23
CA ALA A 70 22.30 -0.33 6.30
C ALA A 70 21.85 -0.97 4.96
N PRO A 71 22.33 -0.46 3.81
CA PRO A 71 21.83 -0.88 2.51
C PRO A 71 22.10 -2.37 2.31
N GLY A 72 21.04 -3.16 2.25
CA GLY A 72 21.10 -4.61 2.13
C GLY A 72 19.76 -5.18 1.66
N CYS A 73 19.82 -6.40 1.14
CA CYS A 73 18.64 -7.20 0.85
C CYS A 73 18.60 -8.35 1.86
N ALA A 74 17.41 -8.81 2.24
CA ALA A 74 17.28 -10.07 2.92
C ALA A 74 17.76 -11.19 1.98
N ALA A 75 18.86 -11.84 2.34
CA ALA A 75 19.56 -12.80 1.49
C ALA A 75 18.69 -14.00 1.08
N GLU A 76 17.65 -14.32 1.85
CA GLU A 76 16.80 -15.49 1.64
C GLU A 76 15.54 -15.21 0.82
N THR A 77 14.99 -14.00 0.88
CA THR A 77 13.71 -13.65 0.22
C THR A 77 13.90 -12.82 -1.05
N ASN A 78 15.13 -12.42 -1.38
CA ASN A 78 15.44 -11.49 -2.48
C ASN A 78 14.68 -10.16 -2.34
N GLU A 79 14.36 -9.81 -1.10
CA GLU A 79 13.66 -8.59 -0.74
C GLU A 79 14.67 -7.52 -0.36
N CYS A 80 14.80 -6.54 -1.23
CA CYS A 80 15.67 -5.40 -1.03
C CYS A 80 14.85 -4.23 -0.50
N HIS A 81 15.51 -3.31 0.20
CA HIS A 81 14.99 -1.98 0.53
C HIS A 81 14.79 -1.08 -0.71
N SER A 82 14.30 -1.62 -1.83
CA SER A 82 14.04 -0.93 -3.12
C SER A 82 13.06 -1.67 -4.02
N ASN A 83 12.39 -2.73 -3.54
CA ASN A 83 11.33 -3.34 -4.33
C ASN A 83 9.99 -2.62 -4.07
N GLU A 84 8.97 -2.97 -4.82
CA GLU A 84 7.65 -2.32 -4.77
C GLU A 84 6.95 -2.46 -3.41
N ASP A 85 7.33 -3.44 -2.59
CA ASP A 85 6.73 -3.69 -1.26
C ASP A 85 7.47 -2.94 -0.12
N TYR A 86 8.68 -2.43 -0.36
CA TYR A 86 9.53 -1.86 0.69
C TYR A 86 9.98 -0.43 0.38
N PRO A 87 9.95 0.48 1.38
CA PRO A 87 10.43 1.83 1.16
C PRO A 87 11.90 1.80 0.71
N ASP A 88 12.25 2.70 -0.21
CA ASP A 88 13.64 2.81 -0.64
C ASP A 88 14.51 3.35 0.50
N LEU A 89 15.41 2.52 1.03
CA LEU A 89 16.33 2.87 2.12
C LEU A 89 17.80 2.72 1.72
N HIS A 90 18.13 2.80 0.43
CA HIS A 90 19.53 2.60 -0.01
C HIS A 90 20.45 3.78 0.26
N THR A 91 19.89 4.97 0.40
CA THR A 91 20.65 6.19 0.63
C THR A 91 20.00 7.03 1.71
N GLU A 92 20.79 7.89 2.34
CA GLU A 92 20.28 8.89 3.29
C GLU A 92 19.21 9.78 2.64
N GLY A 93 19.41 10.11 1.36
CA GLY A 93 18.44 10.86 0.57
C GLY A 93 17.12 10.12 0.41
N ASN A 94 17.14 8.81 0.19
CA ASN A 94 15.93 8.00 0.06
C ASN A 94 15.19 7.88 1.39
N LEU A 95 15.90 7.58 2.49
CA LEU A 95 15.33 7.58 3.84
C LEU A 95 14.72 8.94 4.20
N TRP A 96 15.43 10.04 3.89
CA TRP A 96 14.92 11.40 4.07
C TRP A 96 13.67 11.64 3.21
N ASN A 97 13.64 11.18 1.97
CA ASN A 97 12.51 11.42 1.08
C ASN A 97 11.24 10.64 1.45
N LEU A 98 11.29 9.70 2.41
CA LEU A 98 10.10 8.99 2.89
C LEU A 98 9.07 9.88 3.61
N ARG A 99 9.48 11.07 4.06
CA ARG A 99 8.57 11.98 4.77
C ARG A 99 7.35 12.30 3.91
N TYR A 100 6.18 12.09 4.48
CA TYR A 100 4.88 12.36 3.85
C TYR A 100 4.60 11.55 2.57
N LEU A 101 5.48 10.63 2.17
CA LEU A 101 5.14 9.71 1.11
C LEU A 101 4.04 8.78 1.59
N PRO A 102 3.04 8.49 0.73
CA PRO A 102 2.06 7.46 1.06
C PRO A 102 2.77 6.14 1.31
N CYS A 103 2.13 5.23 2.04
CA CYS A 103 2.65 3.88 2.18
C CYS A 103 3.04 3.28 0.82
N ASN A 104 4.09 2.46 0.82
CA ASN A 104 4.47 1.72 -0.37
C ASN A 104 3.47 0.59 -0.56
N LEU A 105 2.35 0.90 -1.23
CA LEU A 105 1.40 -0.09 -1.70
C LEU A 105 2.03 -0.69 -2.96
N GLY A 106 2.71 -1.83 -2.81
CA GLY A 106 3.22 -2.55 -3.98
C GLY A 106 2.08 -2.80 -4.98
N VAL A 107 2.40 -2.94 -6.27
CA VAL A 107 1.42 -3.31 -7.32
C VAL A 107 0.96 -4.78 -7.21
N GLY A 108 1.16 -5.40 -6.05
CA GLY A 108 0.72 -6.75 -5.73
C GLY A 108 -0.80 -6.86 -5.60
N GLU A 109 -1.25 -7.95 -4.98
CA GLU A 109 -2.68 -8.17 -4.76
C GLU A 109 -3.23 -7.10 -3.81
N ARG A 110 -4.15 -6.26 -4.31
CA ARG A 110 -4.82 -5.19 -3.54
C ARG A 110 -5.45 -5.68 -2.24
N ASN A 111 -5.78 -6.97 -2.17
CA ASN A 111 -6.31 -7.62 -0.98
C ASN A 111 -5.31 -7.69 0.21
N THR A 112 -4.03 -7.38 -0.01
CA THR A 112 -2.94 -7.45 0.99
C THR A 112 -2.51 -6.09 1.53
N VAL A 113 -3.25 -5.03 1.21
CA VAL A 113 -3.02 -3.70 1.77
C VAL A 113 -3.36 -3.72 3.26
N GLU A 114 -2.52 -3.10 4.08
CA GLU A 114 -2.80 -2.95 5.50
C GLU A 114 -3.72 -1.75 5.73
N ASP A 115 -4.68 -1.87 6.66
CA ASP A 115 -5.70 -0.85 6.97
C ASP A 115 -5.07 0.55 7.17
N PHE A 116 -3.91 0.60 7.85
CA PHE A 116 -3.19 1.84 8.11
C PHE A 116 -2.76 2.56 6.83
N CYS A 117 -2.51 1.81 5.76
CA CYS A 117 -2.01 2.28 4.49
C CYS A 117 -3.08 2.48 3.44
N GLU A 118 -4.34 2.17 3.76
CA GLU A 118 -5.45 2.39 2.85
C GLU A 118 -5.68 3.88 2.61
N ALA A 119 -5.88 4.22 1.34
CA ALA A 119 -6.14 5.59 0.94
C ALA A 119 -7.53 6.04 1.40
N LEU A 120 -7.72 7.36 1.46
CA LEU A 120 -9.07 7.89 1.49
C LEU A 120 -9.74 7.61 0.13
N GLY A 121 -10.69 6.67 0.12
CA GLY A 121 -11.43 6.31 -1.08
C GLY A 121 -12.21 7.50 -1.68
N ASP A 122 -12.36 7.50 -3.01
CA ASP A 122 -13.24 8.41 -3.72
C ASP A 122 -14.71 8.15 -3.32
N GLU A 123 -15.62 9.08 -3.64
CA GLU A 123 -17.03 8.95 -3.27
C GLU A 123 -17.91 8.73 -4.51
N ILE A 124 -18.96 7.93 -4.36
CA ILE A 124 -20.08 7.90 -5.29
C ILE A 124 -21.15 8.86 -4.77
N GLU A 125 -21.66 9.73 -5.64
CA GLU A 125 -22.86 10.52 -5.40
C GLU A 125 -23.96 10.12 -6.38
N VAL A 126 -25.14 9.78 -5.86
CA VAL A 126 -26.35 9.59 -6.67
C VAL A 126 -26.89 10.97 -7.08
N THR A 127 -27.18 11.15 -8.37
CA THR A 127 -27.52 12.46 -8.96
C THR A 127 -28.99 12.62 -9.34
N ASP A 128 -29.80 11.57 -9.19
CA ASP A 128 -31.22 11.57 -9.55
C ASP A 128 -32.07 10.71 -8.60
N GLY A 129 -33.39 10.74 -8.83
CA GLY A 129 -34.35 9.88 -8.12
C GLY A 129 -34.56 10.21 -6.65
N ALA A 130 -35.02 9.22 -5.88
CA ALA A 130 -35.35 9.37 -4.46
C ALA A 130 -34.12 9.49 -3.55
N ASN A 131 -32.97 9.00 -4.02
CA ASN A 131 -31.69 9.04 -3.31
C ASN A 131 -30.75 10.15 -3.83
N ALA A 132 -31.26 11.11 -4.61
CA ALA A 132 -30.46 12.23 -5.12
C ALA A 132 -29.71 12.95 -3.99
N GLY A 133 -28.40 13.12 -4.14
CA GLY A 133 -27.51 13.72 -3.16
C GLY A 133 -26.99 12.76 -2.08
N TRP A 134 -27.42 11.50 -2.06
CA TRP A 134 -26.80 10.48 -1.23
C TRP A 134 -25.36 10.24 -1.70
N ARG A 135 -24.43 10.16 -0.74
CA ARG A 135 -23.00 9.97 -0.96
C ARG A 135 -22.47 8.84 -0.11
N THR A 136 -21.50 8.12 -0.64
CA THR A 136 -20.75 7.11 0.11
C THR A 136 -19.35 6.94 -0.44
N ARG A 137 -18.41 6.54 0.41
CA ARG A 137 -17.04 6.23 0.00
C ARG A 137 -16.95 4.88 -0.69
N ILE A 138 -16.12 4.80 -1.73
CA ILE A 138 -15.75 3.59 -2.45
C ILE A 138 -14.70 2.84 -1.64
N GLY A 139 -15.03 1.61 -1.27
CA GLY A 139 -14.14 0.68 -0.59
C GLY A 139 -13.30 -0.07 -1.61
N SER A 140 -13.97 -0.84 -2.47
CA SER A 140 -13.32 -1.58 -3.55
C SER A 140 -14.16 -1.64 -4.83
N ILE A 141 -13.51 -1.90 -5.96
CA ILE A 141 -14.13 -2.13 -7.26
C ILE A 141 -13.63 -3.44 -7.82
N THR A 142 -14.54 -4.37 -8.10
CA THR A 142 -14.24 -5.66 -8.70
C THR A 142 -14.92 -5.79 -10.06
N LEU A 143 -14.16 -6.13 -11.09
CA LEU A 143 -14.71 -6.45 -12.42
C LEU A 143 -15.33 -7.84 -12.39
N VAL A 144 -16.61 -7.93 -12.74
CA VAL A 144 -17.31 -9.20 -12.91
C VAL A 144 -17.47 -9.48 -14.40
N THR A 145 -16.96 -10.64 -14.84
CA THR A 145 -17.11 -11.15 -16.20
C THR A 145 -17.87 -12.46 -16.22
N ASP A 146 -18.41 -12.84 -17.39
CA ASP A 146 -18.93 -14.19 -17.60
C ASP A 146 -17.83 -15.22 -17.89
N ALA A 147 -18.24 -16.45 -18.21
CA ALA A 147 -17.35 -17.56 -18.52
C ALA A 147 -16.48 -17.33 -19.77
N ASP A 148 -16.91 -16.44 -20.68
CA ASP A 148 -16.18 -16.09 -21.89
C ASP A 148 -15.29 -14.85 -21.68
N GLY A 149 -15.26 -14.31 -20.46
CA GLY A 149 -14.51 -13.10 -20.10
C GLY A 149 -15.18 -11.81 -20.56
N ALA A 150 -16.43 -11.85 -21.02
CA ALA A 150 -17.14 -10.63 -21.39
C ALA A 150 -17.63 -9.90 -20.15
N PHE A 151 -17.56 -8.57 -20.20
CA PHE A 151 -18.01 -7.68 -19.12
C PHE A 151 -19.47 -7.95 -18.76
N GLN A 152 -19.74 -8.10 -17.46
CA GLN A 152 -21.11 -8.20 -16.92
C GLN A 152 -21.46 -6.95 -16.11
N HIS A 153 -20.63 -6.58 -15.14
CA HIS A 153 -20.76 -5.36 -14.34
C HIS A 153 -19.48 -5.12 -13.53
N TYR A 154 -19.37 -3.93 -12.95
CA TYR A 154 -18.51 -3.72 -11.78
C TYR A 154 -19.32 -3.94 -10.50
N GLU A 155 -18.75 -4.70 -9.56
CA GLU A 155 -19.21 -4.75 -8.19
C GLU A 155 -18.44 -3.67 -7.39
N VAL A 156 -19.17 -2.71 -6.81
CA VAL A 156 -18.58 -1.61 -6.04
C VAL A 156 -18.99 -1.74 -4.58
N ARG A 157 -18.03 -2.00 -3.71
CA ARG A 157 -18.24 -2.01 -2.26
C ARG A 157 -18.13 -0.59 -1.73
N VAL A 158 -19.06 -0.21 -0.85
CA VAL A 158 -19.17 1.16 -0.34
C VAL A 158 -19.32 1.19 1.18
N GLN A 159 -18.87 2.29 1.80
CA GLN A 159 -18.84 2.43 3.26
C GLN A 159 -20.22 2.45 3.92
N THR A 160 -21.19 3.09 3.28
CA THR A 160 -22.56 3.20 3.77
C THR A 160 -23.52 2.66 2.72
N ALA A 161 -24.56 1.96 3.16
CA ALA A 161 -25.58 1.45 2.25
C ALA A 161 -26.53 2.56 1.78
N PRO A 162 -27.10 2.47 0.56
CA PRO A 162 -28.06 3.45 0.08
C PRO A 162 -29.37 3.34 0.86
N PRO A 163 -30.08 4.47 1.07
CA PRO A 163 -31.45 4.45 1.59
C PRO A 163 -32.39 3.65 0.67
N ALA A 164 -33.48 3.15 1.25
CA ALA A 164 -34.56 2.54 0.46
C ALA A 164 -35.26 3.58 -0.42
N GLY A 165 -35.83 3.13 -1.54
CA GLY A 165 -36.68 3.96 -2.40
C GLY A 165 -36.21 4.13 -3.84
N GLN A 166 -35.05 3.57 -4.20
CA GLN A 166 -34.52 3.61 -5.56
C GLN A 166 -33.68 2.34 -5.84
N THR A 167 -33.89 1.74 -7.01
CA THR A 167 -33.17 0.53 -7.47
C THR A 167 -32.14 0.86 -8.54
N ASP A 168 -32.35 1.93 -9.31
CA ASP A 168 -31.50 2.35 -10.42
C ASP A 168 -31.29 3.85 -10.35
N ALA A 169 -30.05 4.29 -10.57
CA ALA A 169 -29.64 5.67 -10.40
C ALA A 169 -28.63 6.12 -11.46
N GLN A 170 -28.61 7.43 -11.69
CA GLN A 170 -27.47 8.13 -12.25
C GLN A 170 -26.50 8.47 -11.12
N PHE A 171 -25.20 8.43 -11.40
CA PHE A 171 -24.18 8.75 -10.41
C PHE A 171 -23.01 9.53 -11.01
N ARG A 172 -22.16 10.03 -10.13
CA ARG A 172 -20.84 10.56 -10.48
C ARG A 172 -19.84 10.20 -9.38
N ILE A 173 -18.57 10.14 -9.76
CA ILE A 173 -17.48 9.95 -8.81
C ILE A 173 -16.95 11.31 -8.38
N LEU A 174 -16.78 11.48 -7.07
CA LEU A 174 -16.19 12.64 -6.45
C LEU A 174 -14.82 12.27 -5.88
N ARG A 175 -13.85 13.17 -6.04
CA ARG A 175 -12.58 13.13 -5.33
C ARG A 175 -12.47 14.40 -4.50
N ASP A 176 -12.23 14.27 -3.21
CA ASP A 176 -12.12 15.40 -2.29
C ASP A 176 -13.35 16.33 -2.36
N GLY A 177 -14.54 15.73 -2.55
CA GLY A 177 -15.82 16.43 -2.67
C GLY A 177 -16.13 17.06 -4.04
N ALA A 178 -15.20 17.00 -5.00
CA ALA A 178 -15.35 17.57 -6.34
C ALA A 178 -15.59 16.47 -7.40
N PRO A 179 -16.52 16.65 -8.37
CA PRO A 179 -16.73 15.69 -9.44
C PRO A 179 -15.49 15.51 -10.33
N VAL A 180 -15.12 14.27 -10.63
CA VAL A 180 -14.03 13.96 -11.55
C VAL A 180 -14.57 13.11 -12.70
N ALA A 181 -15.02 13.77 -13.77
CA ALA A 181 -15.66 13.10 -14.91
C ALA A 181 -14.80 11.99 -15.53
N ALA A 182 -13.46 12.11 -15.48
CA ALA A 182 -12.54 11.10 -15.98
C ALA A 182 -12.56 9.78 -15.19
N LEU A 183 -13.04 9.79 -13.95
CA LEU A 183 -13.16 8.59 -13.13
C LEU A 183 -14.47 7.84 -13.39
N GLY A 184 -15.46 8.49 -14.00
CA GLY A 184 -16.72 7.88 -14.34
C GLY A 184 -17.96 8.66 -13.88
N GLY A 185 -19.11 8.04 -14.13
CA GLY A 185 -20.44 8.57 -13.89
C GLY A 185 -21.40 8.28 -15.04
N GLY A 186 -22.66 8.69 -14.89
CA GLY A 186 -23.73 8.39 -15.84
C GLY A 186 -24.73 7.40 -15.26
N GLY A 187 -25.36 6.61 -16.12
CA GLY A 187 -26.41 5.65 -15.73
C GLY A 187 -25.86 4.30 -15.31
N GLY A 188 -26.79 3.39 -14.99
CA GLY A 188 -26.44 1.98 -14.74
C GLY A 188 -25.94 1.66 -13.34
N LEU A 189 -26.09 2.58 -12.37
CA LEU A 189 -25.86 2.25 -10.96
C LEU A 189 -27.10 1.57 -10.38
N GLN A 190 -26.98 0.29 -10.06
CA GLN A 190 -27.99 -0.48 -9.36
C GLN A 190 -27.75 -0.43 -7.85
N LEU A 191 -28.79 -0.04 -7.12
CA LEU A 191 -28.82 0.10 -5.67
C LEU A 191 -29.66 -1.02 -5.07
N THR A 192 -29.16 -1.62 -3.98
CA THR A 192 -29.97 -2.50 -3.12
C THR A 192 -30.04 -1.89 -1.74
N ALA A 193 -31.25 -1.59 -1.27
CA ALA A 193 -31.44 -0.95 0.03
C ALA A 193 -30.79 -1.77 1.17
N GLY A 194 -29.97 -1.10 1.99
CA GLY A 194 -29.25 -1.75 3.08
C GLY A 194 -28.03 -2.60 2.66
N SER A 195 -27.73 -2.71 1.37
CA SER A 195 -26.52 -3.36 0.86
C SER A 195 -25.35 -2.37 0.75
N THR A 196 -24.17 -2.77 1.21
CA THR A 196 -22.91 -2.05 0.96
C THR A 196 -22.28 -2.44 -0.38
N THR A 197 -22.96 -3.24 -1.19
CA THR A 197 -22.54 -3.63 -2.53
C THR A 197 -23.48 -3.02 -3.56
N LEU A 198 -22.92 -2.24 -4.47
CA LEU A 198 -23.58 -1.63 -5.62
C LEU A 198 -23.13 -2.33 -6.90
N ARG A 199 -23.93 -2.23 -7.98
CA ARG A 199 -23.50 -2.72 -9.30
C ARG A 199 -23.50 -1.59 -10.32
N VAL A 200 -22.44 -1.48 -11.10
CA VAL A 200 -22.37 -0.58 -12.26
C VAL A 200 -22.41 -1.44 -13.52
N THR A 201 -23.54 -1.43 -14.22
CA THR A 201 -23.80 -2.33 -15.36
C THR A 201 -23.35 -1.78 -16.71
N ASP A 202 -22.83 -0.56 -16.74
CA ASP A 202 -22.28 0.07 -17.93
C ASP A 202 -20.75 0.10 -17.81
N ALA A 203 -20.06 -0.54 -18.75
CA ALA A 203 -18.60 -0.61 -18.77
C ALA A 203 -17.96 0.78 -18.93
N ASP A 204 -18.64 1.69 -19.64
CA ASP A 204 -18.12 3.05 -19.88
C ASP A 204 -18.33 3.99 -18.68
N ALA A 205 -19.14 3.58 -17.71
CA ALA A 205 -19.44 4.40 -16.53
C ALA A 205 -18.29 4.44 -15.52
N ILE A 206 -17.33 3.51 -15.57
CA ILE A 206 -16.05 3.57 -14.84
C ILE A 206 -14.93 3.20 -15.85
N PRO A 207 -14.43 4.17 -16.64
CA PRO A 207 -13.54 3.88 -17.75
C PRO A 207 -12.17 3.37 -17.33
N ASP A 208 -11.73 3.70 -16.11
CA ASP A 208 -10.50 3.18 -15.51
C ASP A 208 -10.69 2.96 -14.00
N PRO A 209 -11.08 1.75 -13.56
CA PRO A 209 -11.28 1.47 -12.13
C PRO A 209 -9.97 1.51 -11.32
N VAL A 210 -8.81 1.43 -11.97
CA VAL A 210 -7.50 1.55 -11.32
C VAL A 210 -7.22 3.01 -10.95
N ALA A 211 -7.77 3.97 -11.70
CA ALA A 211 -7.65 5.40 -11.42
C ALA A 211 -8.51 5.88 -10.25
N VAL A 212 -9.53 5.11 -9.86
CA VAL A 212 -10.37 5.39 -8.69
C VAL A 212 -9.61 5.04 -7.41
N ARG A 213 -9.58 5.96 -6.45
CA ARG A 213 -9.04 5.69 -5.10
C ARG A 213 -10.00 4.76 -4.38
N GLN A 214 -9.53 3.57 -4.06
CA GLN A 214 -10.25 2.55 -3.30
C GLN A 214 -9.78 2.64 -1.85
N GLY A 215 -10.72 2.70 -0.91
CA GLY A 215 -10.43 2.93 0.50
C GLY A 215 -10.55 1.71 1.41
N ASP A 216 -10.91 0.53 0.89
CA ASP A 216 -11.00 -0.76 1.59
C ASP A 216 -10.51 -1.81 0.58
N GLU A 217 -9.25 -1.65 0.14
CA GLU A 217 -8.64 -2.47 -0.91
C GLU A 217 -8.49 -3.93 -0.45
N ASN A 218 -8.28 -4.12 0.86
CA ASN A 218 -8.21 -5.43 1.48
C ASN A 218 -9.56 -6.08 1.76
N GLN A 219 -10.65 -5.33 1.56
CA GLN A 219 -12.04 -5.78 1.67
C GLN A 219 -12.43 -6.29 3.06
N ASN A 220 -11.70 -5.91 4.11
CA ASN A 220 -11.98 -6.33 5.48
C ASN A 220 -13.05 -5.44 6.16
N GLY A 221 -13.47 -4.35 5.51
CA GLY A 221 -14.52 -3.45 6.00
C GLY A 221 -14.03 -2.31 6.88
N VAL A 222 -12.72 -2.22 7.09
CA VAL A 222 -12.05 -1.02 7.58
C VAL A 222 -11.81 -0.13 6.37
N PHE A 223 -12.05 1.17 6.52
CA PHE A 223 -11.84 2.13 5.44
C PHE A 223 -10.68 3.05 5.83
N GLY A 224 -9.70 3.13 4.95
CA GLY A 224 -8.61 4.09 5.01
C GLY A 224 -9.11 5.53 5.18
N ASP A 225 -8.42 6.27 6.04
CA ASP A 225 -8.62 7.70 6.25
C ASP A 225 -7.62 8.56 5.47
N GLY A 226 -6.70 7.92 4.73
CA GLY A 226 -5.64 8.58 3.98
C GLY A 226 -4.53 9.17 4.86
N SER A 227 -4.47 8.80 6.15
CA SER A 227 -3.42 9.25 7.06
C SER A 227 -2.15 8.38 6.97
N GLY A 228 -2.20 7.20 6.35
CA GLY A 228 -1.05 6.33 6.18
C GLY A 228 0.10 6.97 5.40
N VAL A 229 1.24 7.17 6.05
CA VAL A 229 2.48 7.64 5.41
C VAL A 229 3.69 6.85 5.91
N LEU A 230 4.73 6.75 5.06
CA LEU A 230 5.96 6.04 5.38
C LEU A 230 6.65 6.62 6.62
N VAL A 231 6.87 7.94 6.62
CA VAL A 231 7.36 8.70 7.78
C VAL A 231 6.47 9.91 7.98
N ARG A 232 5.95 10.06 9.19
CA ARG A 232 5.16 11.21 9.67
C ARG A 232 6.00 12.04 10.64
N PRO A 233 6.62 13.14 10.19
CA PRO A 233 7.35 14.04 11.07
C PRO A 233 6.50 14.50 12.25
N GLY A 234 7.07 14.48 13.45
CA GLY A 234 6.35 14.80 14.68
C GLY A 234 5.56 13.65 15.30
N ASP A 235 5.39 12.52 14.61
CA ASP A 235 4.66 11.36 15.15
C ASP A 235 5.23 10.04 14.61
N ALA A 236 6.25 9.55 15.31
CA ALA A 236 6.88 8.27 15.04
C ALA A 236 5.89 7.10 15.14
N ARG A 237 4.95 7.12 16.08
CA ARG A 237 3.99 6.02 16.28
C ARG A 237 2.96 5.94 15.14
N ALA A 238 2.64 7.08 14.53
CA ALA A 238 1.84 7.15 13.31
C ALA A 238 2.67 7.10 12.02
N SER A 239 3.92 6.61 12.06
CA SER A 239 4.74 6.34 10.88
C SER A 239 4.73 4.86 10.53
N TYR A 240 4.45 4.52 9.26
CA TYR A 240 4.47 3.13 8.81
C TYR A 240 5.84 2.47 9.01
N LEU A 241 6.94 3.21 8.79
CA LEU A 241 8.29 2.72 9.02
C LEU A 241 8.48 2.20 10.45
N VAL A 242 7.91 2.86 11.46
CA VAL A 242 8.07 2.43 12.86
C VAL A 242 7.26 1.17 13.15
N ARG A 243 6.03 1.07 12.62
CA ARG A 243 5.22 -0.17 12.69
C ARG A 243 5.98 -1.35 12.09
N ARG A 244 6.59 -1.13 10.92
CA ARG A 244 7.44 -2.09 10.21
C ARG A 244 8.69 -2.46 11.01
N LEU A 245 9.32 -1.52 11.72
CA LEU A 245 10.50 -1.79 12.56
C LEU A 245 10.15 -2.56 13.85
N LEU A 246 8.96 -2.34 14.40
CA LEU A 246 8.47 -3.07 15.57
C LEU A 246 7.95 -4.47 15.20
N GLY A 247 7.54 -4.66 13.95
CA GLY A 247 6.81 -5.88 13.54
C GLY A 247 5.43 -5.97 14.18
N ALA A 248 4.88 -4.84 14.59
CA ALA A 248 3.57 -4.74 15.23
C ALA A 248 2.58 -4.07 14.29
N GLU A 249 1.33 -4.56 14.28
CA GLU A 249 0.25 -3.98 13.48
C GLU A 249 0.55 -3.96 11.97
N THR A 250 1.36 -4.92 11.50
CA THR A 250 1.72 -5.15 10.10
C THR A 250 1.72 -6.65 9.81
N THR A 251 1.22 -7.07 8.66
CA THR A 251 1.29 -8.46 8.16
C THR A 251 2.56 -8.71 7.34
N ARG A 252 3.29 -7.63 7.03
CA ARG A 252 4.49 -7.64 6.20
C ARG A 252 5.73 -7.94 7.05
N ILE A 253 6.78 -8.48 6.42
CA ILE A 253 8.04 -8.88 7.10
C ILE A 253 8.70 -7.70 7.81
N ARG A 254 8.96 -7.79 9.12
CA ARG A 254 9.59 -6.72 9.90
C ARG A 254 10.86 -6.16 9.23
N MET A 255 11.15 -4.88 9.48
CA MET A 255 12.38 -4.18 9.10
C MET A 255 13.32 -4.04 10.30
N PRO A 256 14.64 -3.84 10.12
CA PRO A 256 15.36 -3.81 8.84
C PRO A 256 15.50 -5.21 8.22
N LEU A 257 15.70 -5.30 6.91
CA LEU A 257 15.77 -6.59 6.18
C LEU A 257 17.18 -7.19 6.17
N ASN A 258 18.16 -6.45 6.69
CA ASN A 258 19.56 -6.78 6.57
C ASN A 258 20.15 -7.46 7.81
N ASP A 259 21.24 -8.14 7.53
CA ASP A 259 22.31 -8.57 8.41
C ASP A 259 22.82 -7.37 9.24
N ASN A 260 22.86 -7.48 10.57
CA ASN A 260 23.47 -6.45 11.42
C ASN A 260 24.98 -6.32 11.08
N ALA A 261 25.50 -5.10 11.01
CA ALA A 261 26.95 -4.85 10.91
C ALA A 261 27.74 -5.56 12.02
N ASP A 262 27.15 -5.68 13.22
CA ASP A 262 27.77 -6.35 14.37
C ASP A 262 27.47 -7.87 14.43
N ASN A 263 26.43 -8.35 13.74
CA ASN A 263 26.05 -9.77 13.67
C ASN A 263 25.41 -10.11 12.31
N PRO A 264 26.23 -10.43 11.29
CA PRO A 264 25.74 -10.52 9.93
C PRO A 264 24.96 -11.82 9.62
N THR A 265 24.63 -12.61 10.65
CA THR A 265 23.90 -13.88 10.48
C THR A 265 22.45 -13.80 10.97
N GLU A 266 22.07 -12.68 11.59
CA GLU A 266 20.72 -12.48 12.12
C GLU A 266 19.94 -11.59 11.15
N LEU A 267 19.24 -12.23 10.22
CA LEU A 267 18.29 -11.55 9.33
C LEU A 267 17.14 -10.98 10.15
N ASN A 268 16.78 -9.74 9.86
CA ASN A 268 15.63 -9.08 10.48
C ASN A 268 15.69 -9.09 12.01
N ARG A 269 16.82 -8.75 12.62
CA ARG A 269 16.86 -8.62 14.09
C ARG A 269 15.96 -7.49 14.57
N TYR A 270 15.51 -7.58 15.81
CA TYR A 270 14.90 -6.42 16.46
C TYR A 270 15.94 -5.30 16.63
N LEU A 271 15.47 -4.06 16.53
CA LEU A 271 16.29 -2.92 16.93
C LEU A 271 16.50 -2.96 18.45
N THR A 272 17.71 -2.64 18.88
CA THR A 272 18.00 -2.41 20.30
C THR A 272 17.18 -1.22 20.80
N PRO A 273 16.92 -1.10 22.12
CA PRO A 273 16.23 0.06 22.68
C PRO A 273 16.85 1.40 22.27
N ASP A 274 18.18 1.48 22.18
CA ASP A 274 18.91 2.68 21.75
C ASP A 274 18.66 3.04 20.29
N GLU A 275 18.67 2.04 19.39
CA GLU A 275 18.41 2.23 17.96
C GLU A 275 16.98 2.68 17.73
N MET A 276 16.01 2.03 18.38
CA MET A 276 14.62 2.44 18.29
C MET A 276 14.40 3.85 18.86
N TYR A 277 15.03 4.16 20.01
CA TYR A 277 14.98 5.50 20.58
C TYR A 277 15.54 6.56 19.62
N ALA A 278 16.65 6.28 18.93
CA ALA A 278 17.23 7.19 17.94
C ALA A 278 16.33 7.39 16.71
N VAL A 279 15.75 6.31 16.17
CA VAL A 279 14.81 6.40 15.03
C VAL A 279 13.57 7.20 15.41
N MET A 280 12.96 6.90 16.56
CA MET A 280 11.76 7.63 16.98
C MET A 280 12.07 9.08 17.32
N SER A 281 13.23 9.38 17.92
CA SER A 281 13.68 10.77 18.15
C SER A 281 13.90 11.53 16.84
N TRP A 282 14.50 10.88 15.84
CA TRP A 282 14.66 11.44 14.49
C TRP A 282 13.31 11.82 13.90
N ILE A 283 12.30 10.95 13.91
CA ILE A 283 10.97 11.25 13.37
C ILE A 283 10.22 12.30 14.20
N ASN A 284 10.14 12.11 15.51
CA ASN A 284 9.39 12.97 16.41
C ASN A 284 9.93 14.40 16.44
N CYS A 285 11.26 14.54 16.44
CA CYS A 285 11.87 15.83 16.58
C CYS A 285 12.23 16.48 15.24
N MET A 286 11.80 15.94 14.09
CA MET A 286 11.96 16.57 12.76
C MET A 286 11.27 17.94 12.70
N ARG A 287 11.88 18.87 11.96
CA ARG A 287 11.33 20.20 11.68
C ARG A 287 11.28 20.47 10.17
N PRO A 288 10.39 21.36 9.72
CA PRO A 288 10.27 21.69 8.30
C PRO A 288 11.55 22.21 7.64
N GLU A 289 12.42 22.87 8.40
CA GLU A 289 13.69 23.44 7.92
C GLU A 289 14.87 22.46 7.89
N ASP A 290 14.72 21.26 8.43
CA ASP A 290 15.80 20.28 8.44
C ASP A 290 16.13 19.79 7.02
N ASP A 291 17.35 19.28 6.85
CA ASP A 291 17.78 18.52 5.68
C ASP A 291 18.32 17.15 6.08
N VAL A 292 18.77 16.36 5.10
CA VAL A 292 19.30 15.01 5.31
C VAL A 292 20.48 14.96 6.29
N TYR A 293 21.22 16.06 6.45
CA TYR A 293 22.40 16.18 7.31
C TYR A 293 22.10 16.88 8.65
N ALA A 294 20.85 17.27 8.89
CA ALA A 294 20.46 17.88 10.15
C ALA A 294 20.75 16.94 11.34
N PRO A 295 21.29 17.48 12.45
CA PRO A 295 21.47 16.68 13.66
C PRO A 295 20.14 16.16 14.21
N ILE A 296 20.15 14.90 14.67
CA ILE A 296 19.02 14.32 15.39
C ILE A 296 18.85 15.09 16.71
N ARG A 297 17.67 15.65 16.89
CA ARG A 297 17.24 16.23 18.16
C ARG A 297 16.59 15.14 19.00
N TYR A 298 16.80 15.23 20.30
CA TYR A 298 16.27 14.28 21.28
C TYR A 298 15.37 14.96 22.30
N ASP A 299 15.42 16.29 22.36
CA ASP A 299 14.73 17.19 23.26
C ASP A 299 13.49 17.80 22.58
N CYS A 300 12.54 16.94 22.19
CA CYS A 300 11.21 17.39 21.77
C CYS A 300 10.11 16.79 22.65
N PRO A 301 8.99 17.51 22.88
CA PRO A 301 7.87 17.01 23.67
C PRO A 301 7.33 15.65 23.23
N GLU A 302 7.34 15.39 21.93
CA GLU A 302 6.87 14.16 21.28
C GLU A 302 7.72 12.95 21.67
N ASN A 303 8.94 13.17 22.18
CA ASN A 303 9.85 12.15 22.67
C ASN A 303 9.69 11.87 24.18
N ALA A 304 8.73 12.51 24.87
CA ALA A 304 8.52 12.31 26.30
C ALA A 304 8.07 10.86 26.62
N ASP A 305 7.28 10.25 25.74
CA ASP A 305 6.76 8.89 25.91
C ASP A 305 7.72 7.81 25.39
N ASN A 306 8.91 8.23 24.95
CA ASN A 306 9.91 7.39 24.32
C ASN A 306 10.92 6.87 25.36
N GLU A 307 10.41 6.10 26.33
CA GLU A 307 11.16 5.58 27.49
C GLU A 307 11.54 4.09 27.37
N GLY A 308 11.77 3.61 26.14
CA GLY A 308 12.15 2.20 25.92
C GLY A 308 10.98 1.23 26.02
N ARG A 309 9.74 1.73 25.91
CA ARG A 309 8.50 0.94 25.87
C ARG A 309 7.77 1.23 24.57
N TRP A 310 7.88 0.30 23.64
CA TRP A 310 7.38 0.41 22.28
C TRP A 310 6.30 -0.63 22.04
#